data_AF-A0A2P6U092-F1
#
_entry.id   AF-A0A2P6U092-F1
#
_cell.length_a   1.000
_cell.length_b   1.000
_cell.length_c   1.000
_cell.angle_alpha   90.00
_cell.angle_beta   90.00
_cell.angle_gamma   90.00
#
_symmetry.space_group_name_H-M   'P 1'
#
loop_
_entity.id
_entity.type
_entity.pdbx_description
1 polymer ?
#
loop_
_entity_poly.entity_id
_entity_poly.type
_entity_poly.pdbx_seq_one_letter_code
_entity_poly.pdbx_strand_id
1 'polypeptide(L)'
;MAFTALSQPCRAAPQQQRRTGRATRSVVCAAQQQQRPSPLAAVRAAGAGAAAAAAAAILLAASPASAELNRLEAQIGGEFGIGSAQQYGEADVKGRDFSNQDLRRANFTAADCRDCNFSNSNLSTAYFMKSVLARANFENADLSDTLMDRSVIVEANLRGAVLQRAVLTRSDLAGSDIYGADFTNALLDKTQQMALCKVADGVNPVTGESTRKSLNCGSSRRFKAASPSNPEGPQVSEEEKAAFNNTVPLYRR
;
A
#
# COMPACT_ATOMS: atom_id res chain seq x y z
N MET A 1 42.65 1.26 -22.35
CA MET A 1 43.22 -0.02 -21.88
C MET A 1 42.10 -0.83 -21.26
N ALA A 2 41.76 -1.95 -21.88
CA ALA A 2 40.65 -2.81 -21.48
C ALA A 2 41.04 -3.65 -20.26
N PHE A 3 40.20 -3.69 -19.24
CA PHE A 3 40.31 -4.66 -18.14
C PHE A 3 39.25 -5.73 -18.32
N THR A 4 39.68 -6.87 -18.86
CA THR A 4 38.97 -8.15 -18.88
C THR A 4 38.84 -8.68 -17.45
N ALA A 5 37.61 -8.79 -16.94
CA ALA A 5 37.30 -9.54 -15.74
C ALA A 5 37.19 -11.04 -16.12
N LEU A 6 38.20 -11.82 -15.77
CA LEU A 6 38.20 -13.28 -15.86
C LEU A 6 37.31 -13.84 -14.73
N SER A 7 36.12 -14.32 -15.09
CA SER A 7 35.34 -15.23 -14.26
C SER A 7 36.01 -16.62 -14.29
N GLN A 8 36.45 -17.11 -13.13
CA GLN A 8 36.79 -18.53 -12.98
C GLN A 8 35.71 -19.25 -12.18
N PRO A 9 35.31 -20.48 -12.58
CA PRO A 9 34.25 -21.23 -11.91
C PRO A 9 34.77 -21.96 -10.66
N CYS A 10 33.93 -22.00 -9.61
CA CYS A 10 34.17 -22.79 -8.41
C CYS A 10 34.35 -24.29 -8.75
N ARG A 11 35.48 -24.87 -8.34
CA ARG A 11 35.75 -26.32 -8.42
C ARG A 11 35.38 -26.98 -7.11
N ALA A 12 34.53 -28.01 -7.14
CA ALA A 12 34.26 -28.86 -5.99
C ALA A 12 35.40 -29.88 -5.81
N ALA A 13 35.96 -29.97 -4.61
CA ALA A 13 36.91 -31.02 -4.24
C ALA A 13 36.19 -32.11 -3.40
N PRO A 14 36.38 -33.41 -3.68
CA PRO A 14 35.80 -34.46 -2.87
C PRO A 14 36.75 -34.78 -1.71
N GLN A 15 36.24 -34.77 -0.47
CA GLN A 15 36.89 -35.48 0.63
C GLN A 15 36.07 -36.72 0.99
N GLN A 16 36.71 -37.89 0.87
CA GLN A 16 36.25 -39.13 1.45
C GLN A 16 36.55 -39.11 2.95
N GLN A 17 35.52 -39.17 3.79
CA GLN A 17 35.65 -39.74 5.13
C GLN A 17 34.34 -40.44 5.54
N ARG A 18 34.52 -41.52 6.30
CA ARG A 18 33.61 -42.66 6.48
C ARG A 18 32.38 -42.33 7.36
N ARG A 19 31.26 -43.00 7.02
CA ARG A 19 30.03 -43.36 7.78
C ARG A 19 30.04 -42.92 9.26
N THR A 20 29.07 -42.19 9.81
CA THR A 20 27.62 -42.46 9.88
C THR A 20 26.81 -41.19 10.22
N GLY A 21 25.64 -40.98 9.58
CA GLY A 21 24.58 -40.05 10.06
C GLY A 21 24.33 -38.80 9.18
N ARG A 22 23.15 -38.78 8.55
CA ARG A 22 22.41 -37.65 7.92
C ARG A 22 23.22 -36.47 7.34
N ALA A 23 23.43 -36.48 6.02
CA ALA A 23 24.10 -35.40 5.30
C ALA A 23 23.19 -34.16 5.13
N THR A 24 23.38 -33.14 5.96
CA THR A 24 23.04 -31.75 5.61
C THR A 24 24.15 -31.19 4.73
N ARG A 25 23.82 -30.78 3.50
CA ARG A 25 24.72 -29.96 2.67
C ARG A 25 24.71 -28.54 3.22
N SER A 26 25.64 -28.22 4.12
CA SER A 26 25.95 -26.83 4.47
C SER A 26 26.87 -26.24 3.39
N VAL A 27 26.36 -25.25 2.66
CA VAL A 27 27.18 -24.39 1.81
C VAL A 27 27.80 -23.35 2.72
N VAL A 28 29.06 -23.56 3.12
CA VAL A 28 29.84 -22.54 3.83
C VAL A 28 30.47 -21.63 2.77
N CYS A 29 29.86 -20.49 2.50
CA CYS A 29 30.52 -19.40 1.79
C CYS A 29 31.45 -18.67 2.76
N ALA A 30 32.74 -19.03 2.76
CA ALA A 30 33.76 -18.18 3.35
C ALA A 30 33.94 -16.97 2.41
N ALA A 31 33.37 -15.83 2.79
CA ALA A 31 33.72 -14.56 2.17
C ALA A 31 35.19 -14.27 2.53
N GLN A 32 36.12 -14.61 1.63
CA GLN A 32 37.44 -14.00 1.66
C GLN A 32 37.23 -12.52 1.38
N GLN A 33 37.22 -11.70 2.44
CA GLN A 33 37.49 -10.29 2.32
C GLN A 33 38.86 -10.17 1.64
N GLN A 34 38.86 -9.90 0.33
CA GLN A 34 40.03 -9.34 -0.32
C GLN A 34 40.23 -7.96 0.31
N GLN A 35 41.07 -7.92 1.33
CA GLN A 35 41.67 -6.71 1.84
C GLN A 35 42.34 -6.03 0.64
N ARG A 36 41.71 -4.96 0.13
CA ARG A 36 42.41 -4.01 -0.73
C ARG A 36 43.61 -3.50 0.08
N PRO A 37 44.83 -3.47 -0.48
CA PRO A 37 45.98 -2.96 0.24
C PRO A 37 45.76 -1.48 0.57
N SER A 38 45.79 -1.16 1.86
CA SER A 38 45.83 0.20 2.39
C SER A 38 47.06 0.93 1.82
N PRO A 39 46.96 2.18 1.33
CA PRO A 39 48.12 2.92 0.91
C PRO A 39 48.76 3.58 2.14
N LEU A 40 49.53 2.83 2.91
CA LEU A 40 50.32 3.37 4.02
C LEU A 40 51.67 2.67 4.07
N ALA A 41 52.54 3.02 3.11
CA ALA A 41 53.96 2.73 3.16
C ALA A 41 54.73 3.89 2.52
N ALA A 42 54.81 5.02 3.24
CA ALA A 42 55.94 5.97 3.19
C ALA A 42 55.64 7.17 4.10
N VAL A 43 56.02 7.10 5.38
CA VAL A 43 56.34 8.31 6.15
C VAL A 43 57.69 8.09 6.80
N ARG A 44 58.74 8.58 6.12
CA ARG A 44 60.05 8.80 6.73
C ARG A 44 60.03 10.17 7.39
N ALA A 45 60.61 10.22 8.59
CA ALA A 45 60.72 11.33 9.51
C ALA A 45 60.99 12.70 8.89
N ALA A 46 60.20 13.70 9.29
CA ALA A 46 60.66 15.08 9.56
C ALA A 46 59.54 15.90 10.23
N GLY A 47 59.86 16.55 11.36
CA GLY A 47 59.19 17.78 11.81
C GLY A 47 57.96 17.63 12.70
N ALA A 48 58.10 17.98 13.97
CA ALA A 48 57.00 18.24 14.88
C ALA A 48 56.22 19.50 14.47
N GLY A 49 54.89 19.41 14.39
CA GLY A 49 54.00 20.58 14.30
C GLY A 49 52.83 20.42 13.33
N ALA A 50 51.61 20.46 13.87
CA ALA A 50 50.34 20.70 13.18
C ALA A 50 49.83 19.63 12.17
N ALA A 51 49.17 18.58 12.67
CA ALA A 51 48.25 17.77 11.86
C ALA A 51 47.11 17.18 12.71
N ALA A 52 46.32 18.04 13.38
CA ALA A 52 45.12 17.63 14.11
C ALA A 52 43.82 18.10 13.44
N ALA A 53 43.80 18.28 12.11
CA ALA A 53 42.65 18.88 11.41
C ALA A 53 42.23 18.19 10.11
N ALA A 54 42.67 16.95 9.83
CA ALA A 54 42.30 16.26 8.57
C ALA A 54 41.71 14.85 8.75
N ALA A 55 41.32 14.47 9.97
CA ALA A 55 40.67 13.18 10.24
C ALA A 55 39.20 13.31 10.69
N ALA A 56 38.58 14.48 10.47
CA ALA A 56 37.22 14.80 10.92
C ALA A 56 36.25 15.13 9.77
N ALA A 57 36.51 14.65 8.55
CA ALA A 57 35.69 14.97 7.37
C ALA A 57 35.14 13.73 6.62
N ILE A 58 34.96 12.59 7.30
CA ILE A 58 34.31 11.39 6.71
C ILE A 58 33.12 10.92 7.56
N LEU A 59 32.48 11.81 8.34
CA LEU A 59 31.33 11.42 9.20
C LEU A 59 30.10 12.32 9.06
N LEU A 60 29.93 13.02 7.93
CA LEU A 60 28.76 13.89 7.71
C LEU A 60 28.09 13.71 6.35
N ALA A 61 27.83 12.45 5.98
CA ALA A 61 26.75 12.13 5.07
C ALA A 61 25.98 10.95 5.65
N ALA A 62 25.21 11.21 6.71
CA ALA A 62 24.04 10.39 6.99
C ALA A 62 23.03 10.64 5.86
N SER A 63 23.29 10.06 4.68
CA SER A 63 22.23 9.81 3.72
C SER A 63 21.17 8.99 4.44
N PRO A 64 19.87 9.19 4.17
CA PRO A 64 18.83 8.39 4.78
C PRO A 64 18.91 6.98 4.16
N ALA A 65 19.86 6.17 4.61
CA ALA A 65 20.14 4.85 4.07
C ALA A 65 18.90 3.94 4.15
N SER A 66 17.98 4.21 5.09
CA SER A 66 16.66 3.57 5.17
C SER A 66 15.71 3.99 4.03
N ALA A 67 15.64 5.28 3.70
CA ALA A 67 14.78 5.77 2.62
C ALA A 67 15.27 5.30 1.24
N GLU A 68 16.58 5.08 1.07
CA GLU A 68 17.16 4.58 -0.16
C GLU A 68 16.96 3.07 -0.34
N LEU A 69 16.98 2.30 0.76
CA LEU A 69 16.64 0.87 0.76
C LEU A 69 15.17 0.64 0.39
N ASN A 70 14.25 1.38 1.00
CA ASN A 70 12.80 1.27 0.73
C ASN A 70 12.48 1.58 -0.74
N ARG A 71 13.19 2.54 -1.36
CA ARG A 71 13.03 2.84 -2.79
C ARG A 71 13.49 1.69 -3.69
N LEU A 72 14.59 1.04 -3.34
CA LEU A 72 15.12 -0.07 -4.13
C LEU A 72 14.19 -1.30 -4.03
N GLU A 73 13.78 -1.67 -2.82
CA GLU A 73 12.85 -2.78 -2.60
C GLU A 73 11.51 -2.56 -3.30
N ALA A 74 11.00 -1.32 -3.25
CA ALA A 74 9.84 -0.93 -4.01
C ALA A 74 10.06 -1.16 -5.51
N GLN A 75 11.16 -0.69 -6.10
CA GLN A 75 11.42 -0.85 -7.54
C GLN A 75 11.49 -2.32 -7.98
N ILE A 76 12.14 -3.17 -7.19
CA ILE A 76 12.40 -4.57 -7.59
C ILE A 76 11.16 -5.45 -7.35
N GLY A 77 10.25 -5.05 -6.44
CA GLY A 77 8.97 -5.73 -6.24
C GLY A 77 9.10 -7.07 -5.53
N GLY A 78 9.81 -7.12 -4.39
CA GLY A 78 9.94 -8.32 -3.55
C GLY A 78 10.72 -9.48 -4.19
N GLU A 79 11.55 -10.15 -3.40
CA GLU A 79 12.57 -11.10 -3.88
C GLU A 79 12.04 -12.34 -4.64
N PHE A 80 10.76 -12.69 -4.53
CA PHE A 80 10.27 -13.99 -5.01
C PHE A 80 9.21 -13.95 -6.11
N GLY A 81 8.81 -12.80 -6.66
CA GLY A 81 7.83 -12.73 -7.77
C GLY A 81 6.47 -13.41 -7.51
N ILE A 82 6.24 -13.85 -6.27
CA ILE A 82 5.04 -14.50 -5.74
C ILE A 82 4.88 -13.87 -4.36
N GLY A 83 4.32 -12.66 -4.33
CA GLY A 83 4.65 -11.70 -3.29
C GLY A 83 3.46 -11.29 -2.45
N SER A 84 2.87 -12.22 -1.71
CA SER A 84 1.86 -11.88 -0.71
C SER A 84 2.46 -11.12 0.52
N ALA A 85 3.45 -10.25 0.33
CA ALA A 85 4.10 -9.43 1.36
C ALA A 85 5.06 -8.35 0.77
N GLN A 86 4.83 -7.85 -0.44
CA GLN A 86 5.70 -6.80 -1.02
C GLN A 86 5.76 -5.56 -0.11
N GLN A 87 6.93 -4.89 -0.03
CA GLN A 87 7.15 -3.74 0.84
C GLN A 87 7.26 -2.45 0.01
N TYR A 88 6.35 -1.53 0.27
CA TYR A 88 6.26 -0.18 -0.30
C TYR A 88 6.07 0.88 0.80
N GLY A 89 6.29 0.50 2.06
CA GLY A 89 6.11 1.40 3.21
C GLY A 89 6.95 2.66 3.07
N GLU A 90 6.33 3.82 3.24
CA GLU A 90 6.96 5.15 3.09
C GLU A 90 7.57 5.43 1.71
N ALA A 91 7.31 4.57 0.71
CA ALA A 91 7.87 4.71 -0.63
C ALA A 91 7.09 5.76 -1.45
N ASP A 92 7.82 6.48 -2.31
CA ASP A 92 7.24 7.30 -3.36
C ASP A 92 7.12 6.43 -4.62
N VAL A 93 5.89 6.01 -4.92
CA VAL A 93 5.57 5.13 -6.05
C VAL A 93 4.44 5.69 -6.92
N LYS A 94 4.30 7.03 -6.97
CA LYS A 94 3.26 7.72 -7.74
C LYS A 94 3.19 7.24 -9.19
N GLY A 95 1.96 7.12 -9.70
CA GLY A 95 1.70 6.78 -11.10
C GLY A 95 2.12 5.35 -11.47
N ARG A 96 2.56 4.54 -10.51
CA ARG A 96 3.06 3.20 -10.81
C ARG A 96 1.91 2.26 -11.17
N ASP A 97 2.20 1.38 -12.13
CA ASP A 97 1.30 0.31 -12.52
C ASP A 97 1.51 -0.93 -11.65
N PHE A 98 0.45 -1.26 -10.92
CA PHE A 98 0.27 -2.43 -10.07
C PHE A 98 -0.89 -3.31 -10.57
N SER A 99 -1.42 -3.05 -11.77
CA SER A 99 -2.59 -3.75 -12.29
C SER A 99 -2.32 -5.23 -12.49
N ASN A 100 -3.36 -6.05 -12.25
CA ASN A 100 -3.33 -7.51 -12.41
C ASN A 100 -2.28 -8.24 -11.54
N GLN A 101 -1.74 -7.59 -10.49
CA GLN A 101 -0.75 -8.19 -9.61
C GLN A 101 -1.39 -8.90 -8.40
N ASP A 102 -0.71 -9.93 -7.90
CA ASP A 102 -0.99 -10.51 -6.58
C ASP A 102 -0.19 -9.75 -5.52
N LEU A 103 -0.87 -8.85 -4.82
CA LEU A 103 -0.37 -7.94 -3.80
C LEU A 103 -0.99 -8.23 -2.43
N ARG A 104 -1.41 -9.47 -2.20
CA ARG A 104 -1.98 -9.89 -0.92
C ARG A 104 -1.03 -9.52 0.21
N ARG A 105 -1.51 -8.97 1.32
CA ARG A 105 -0.66 -8.57 2.47
C ARG A 105 0.52 -7.65 2.13
N ALA A 106 0.55 -7.03 0.94
CA ALA A 106 1.54 -6.03 0.61
C ALA A 106 1.40 -4.82 1.54
N ASN A 107 2.53 -4.18 1.84
CA ASN A 107 2.61 -3.07 2.77
C ASN A 107 2.86 -1.76 2.03
N PHE A 108 1.84 -0.92 1.94
CA PHE A 108 1.84 0.45 1.44
C PHE A 108 1.67 1.48 2.57
N THR A 109 1.99 1.11 3.81
CA THR A 109 1.85 2.01 4.97
C THR A 109 2.62 3.32 4.72
N ALA A 110 1.94 4.46 4.81
CA ALA A 110 2.49 5.78 4.54
C ALA A 110 3.11 5.97 3.14
N ALA A 111 2.80 5.11 2.16
CA ALA A 111 3.26 5.25 0.79
C ALA A 111 2.56 6.41 0.07
N ASP A 112 3.27 7.05 -0.86
CA ASP A 112 2.69 7.99 -1.81
C ASP A 112 2.38 7.26 -3.12
N CYS A 113 1.10 6.93 -3.29
CA CYS A 113 0.53 6.15 -4.38
C CYS A 113 -0.48 6.99 -5.19
N ARG A 114 -0.28 8.31 -5.28
CA ARG A 114 -1.11 9.16 -6.14
C ARG A 114 -1.05 8.66 -7.59
N ASP A 115 -2.20 8.59 -8.23
CA ASP A 115 -2.34 8.14 -9.63
C ASP A 115 -1.86 6.69 -9.90
N CYS A 116 -1.65 5.87 -8.88
CA CYS A 116 -1.29 4.46 -9.05
C CYS A 116 -2.43 3.64 -9.68
N ASN A 117 -2.07 2.62 -10.45
CA ASN A 117 -3.04 1.70 -11.05
C ASN A 117 -3.01 0.32 -10.37
N PHE A 118 -4.02 0.02 -9.57
CA PHE A 118 -4.25 -1.28 -8.92
C PHE A 118 -5.40 -2.08 -9.56
N SER A 119 -5.84 -1.72 -10.77
CA SER A 119 -6.99 -2.38 -11.40
C SER A 119 -6.80 -3.90 -11.54
N ASN A 120 -7.86 -4.65 -11.25
CA ASN A 120 -7.90 -6.12 -11.28
C ASN A 120 -6.82 -6.81 -10.41
N SER A 121 -6.22 -6.10 -9.45
CA SER A 121 -5.22 -6.67 -8.55
C SER A 121 -5.87 -7.38 -7.36
N ASN A 122 -5.14 -8.35 -6.79
CA ASN A 122 -5.50 -8.95 -5.51
C ASN A 122 -4.74 -8.25 -4.40
N LEU A 123 -5.41 -7.38 -3.66
CA LEU A 123 -4.90 -6.64 -2.51
C LEU A 123 -5.48 -7.16 -1.20
N SER A 124 -6.05 -8.37 -1.19
CA SER A 124 -6.67 -8.89 0.03
C SER A 124 -5.65 -8.92 1.17
N THR A 125 -6.05 -8.48 2.36
CA THR A 125 -5.21 -8.31 3.55
C THR A 125 -4.04 -7.31 3.42
N ALA A 126 -3.98 -6.46 2.38
CA ALA A 126 -2.93 -5.44 2.24
C ALA A 126 -3.07 -4.29 3.27
N TYR A 127 -1.95 -3.62 3.53
CA TYR A 127 -1.84 -2.50 4.47
C TYR A 127 -1.62 -1.19 3.73
N PHE A 128 -2.56 -0.25 3.82
CA PHE A 128 -2.51 1.10 3.23
C PHE A 128 -2.56 2.20 4.28
N MET A 129 -2.36 1.88 5.55
CA MET A 129 -2.49 2.78 6.69
C MET A 129 -1.70 4.08 6.46
N LYS A 130 -2.34 5.25 6.60
CA LYS A 130 -1.74 6.59 6.37
C LYS A 130 -1.20 6.84 4.95
N SER A 131 -1.58 6.05 3.95
CA SER A 131 -1.13 6.24 2.57
C SER A 131 -1.86 7.39 1.86
N VAL A 132 -1.25 7.90 0.80
CA VAL A 132 -1.85 8.86 -0.12
C VAL A 132 -2.18 8.15 -1.42
N LEU A 133 -3.48 7.93 -1.67
CA LEU A 133 -4.04 7.16 -2.79
C LEU A 133 -4.96 8.04 -3.66
N ALA A 134 -4.70 9.35 -3.69
CA ALA A 134 -5.53 10.27 -4.47
C ALA A 134 -5.48 9.91 -5.96
N ARG A 135 -6.66 9.82 -6.60
CA ARG A 135 -6.84 9.38 -7.99
C ARG A 135 -6.26 8.00 -8.33
N ALA A 136 -6.01 7.15 -7.32
CA ALA A 136 -5.61 5.78 -7.57
C ALA A 136 -6.75 4.98 -8.22
N ASN A 137 -6.40 4.05 -9.11
CA ASN A 137 -7.35 3.17 -9.78
C ASN A 137 -7.40 1.81 -9.10
N PHE A 138 -8.51 1.48 -8.45
CA PHE A 138 -8.80 0.19 -7.83
C PHE A 138 -9.94 -0.56 -8.54
N GLU A 139 -10.20 -0.25 -9.80
CA GLU A 139 -11.28 -0.89 -10.56
C GLU A 139 -11.15 -2.42 -10.52
N ASN A 140 -12.23 -3.08 -10.09
CA ASN A 140 -12.32 -4.54 -9.89
C ASN A 140 -11.23 -5.14 -8.99
N ALA A 141 -10.54 -4.34 -8.16
CA ALA A 141 -9.55 -4.85 -7.24
C ALA A 141 -10.20 -5.56 -6.05
N ASP A 142 -9.57 -6.63 -5.56
CA ASP A 142 -9.93 -7.28 -4.30
C ASP A 142 -9.22 -6.59 -3.14
N LEU A 143 -9.92 -5.75 -2.40
CA LEU A 143 -9.48 -5.03 -1.20
C LEU A 143 -10.03 -5.68 0.08
N SER A 144 -10.42 -6.96 0.04
CA SER A 144 -10.99 -7.65 1.20
C SER A 144 -9.99 -7.67 2.37
N ASP A 145 -10.47 -7.43 3.58
CA ASP A 145 -9.66 -7.41 4.82
C ASP A 145 -8.48 -6.41 4.82
N THR A 146 -8.53 -5.37 3.98
CA THR A 146 -7.46 -4.37 3.95
C THR A 146 -7.51 -3.42 5.15
N LEU A 147 -6.33 -2.97 5.59
CA LEU A 147 -6.20 -1.93 6.59
C LEU A 147 -5.84 -0.61 5.91
N MET A 148 -6.80 0.27 5.77
CA MET A 148 -6.66 1.56 5.11
C MET A 148 -6.86 2.73 6.08
N ASP A 149 -6.63 2.57 7.40
CA ASP A 149 -6.89 3.64 8.36
C ASP A 149 -6.10 4.92 8.08
N ARG A 150 -6.76 6.07 8.21
CA ARG A 150 -6.16 7.40 7.96
C ARG A 150 -5.59 7.58 6.55
N SER A 151 -6.13 6.89 5.55
CA SER A 151 -5.66 7.04 4.17
C SER A 151 -6.40 8.16 3.43
N VAL A 152 -5.73 8.76 2.45
CA VAL A 152 -6.33 9.77 1.56
C VAL A 152 -6.67 9.10 0.23
N ILE A 153 -7.93 8.78 0.00
CA ILE A 153 -8.44 8.02 -1.17
C ILE A 153 -9.38 8.94 -1.97
N VAL A 154 -9.00 10.22 -2.10
CA VAL A 154 -9.83 11.24 -2.77
C VAL A 154 -9.79 11.02 -4.28
N GLU A 155 -10.96 11.13 -4.95
CA GLU A 155 -11.11 10.97 -6.40
C GLU A 155 -10.63 9.60 -6.95
N ALA A 156 -10.57 8.56 -6.11
CA ALA A 156 -10.15 7.23 -6.54
C ALA A 156 -11.25 6.53 -7.37
N ASN A 157 -10.83 5.66 -8.29
CA ASN A 157 -11.74 4.77 -8.98
C ASN A 157 -11.87 3.47 -8.18
N LEU A 158 -13.01 3.22 -7.54
CA LEU A 158 -13.32 2.01 -6.78
C LEU A 158 -14.42 1.18 -7.46
N ARG A 159 -14.66 1.37 -8.77
CA ARG A 159 -15.72 0.67 -9.50
C ARG A 159 -15.52 -0.84 -9.42
N GLY A 160 -16.57 -1.56 -9.02
CA GLY A 160 -16.51 -3.02 -8.90
C GLY A 160 -15.54 -3.55 -7.84
N ALA A 161 -14.88 -2.69 -7.05
CA ALA A 161 -13.91 -3.11 -6.04
C ALA A 161 -14.60 -3.86 -4.89
N VAL A 162 -13.92 -4.86 -4.33
CA VAL A 162 -14.42 -5.66 -3.21
C VAL A 162 -13.74 -5.17 -1.93
N LEU A 163 -14.44 -4.40 -1.09
CA LEU A 163 -13.94 -3.84 0.18
C LEU A 163 -14.52 -4.57 1.40
N GLN A 164 -14.78 -5.87 1.27
CA GLN A 164 -15.38 -6.64 2.37
C GLN A 164 -14.46 -6.63 3.59
N ARG A 165 -15.00 -6.27 4.76
CA ARG A 165 -14.25 -6.19 6.02
C ARG A 165 -13.04 -5.21 5.99
N ALA A 166 -12.99 -4.31 5.02
CA ALA A 166 -11.94 -3.30 4.96
C ALA A 166 -12.06 -2.28 6.11
N VAL A 167 -10.94 -1.84 6.66
CA VAL A 167 -10.88 -0.82 7.72
C VAL A 167 -10.53 0.53 7.09
N LEU A 168 -11.52 1.43 7.01
CA LEU A 168 -11.42 2.75 6.38
C LEU A 168 -11.63 3.88 7.41
N THR A 169 -11.47 3.60 8.70
CA THR A 169 -11.65 4.62 9.76
C THR A 169 -10.73 5.82 9.56
N ARG A 170 -11.25 7.03 9.77
CA ARG A 170 -10.55 8.31 9.55
C ARG A 170 -9.96 8.48 8.15
N SER A 171 -10.48 7.78 7.14
CA SER A 171 -10.03 7.90 5.76
C SER A 171 -10.95 8.81 4.96
N ASP A 172 -10.39 9.50 3.99
CA ASP A 172 -11.15 10.39 3.12
C ASP A 172 -11.36 9.72 1.75
N LEU A 173 -12.63 9.50 1.38
CA LEU A 173 -13.02 8.95 0.07
C LEU A 173 -13.82 9.97 -0.75
N ALA A 174 -13.67 11.27 -0.48
CA ALA A 174 -14.37 12.32 -1.21
C ALA A 174 -14.15 12.20 -2.73
N GLY A 175 -15.22 12.33 -3.51
CA GLY A 175 -15.14 12.28 -4.97
C GLY A 175 -14.82 10.91 -5.59
N SER A 176 -14.66 9.85 -4.79
CA SER A 176 -14.40 8.51 -5.34
C SER A 176 -15.60 7.95 -6.11
N ASP A 177 -15.34 7.28 -7.24
CA ASP A 177 -16.36 6.49 -7.95
C ASP A 177 -16.48 5.11 -7.30
N ILE A 178 -17.61 4.86 -6.64
CA ILE A 178 -17.90 3.62 -5.91
C ILE A 178 -18.96 2.76 -6.60
N TYR A 179 -19.25 2.99 -7.88
CA TYR A 179 -20.29 2.24 -8.59
C TYR A 179 -20.00 0.73 -8.57
N GLY A 180 -20.92 -0.06 -8.02
CA GLY A 180 -20.74 -1.50 -7.89
C GLY A 180 -19.65 -1.92 -6.89
N ALA A 181 -19.12 -1.02 -6.06
CA ALA A 181 -18.21 -1.41 -4.98
C ALA A 181 -18.96 -2.16 -3.87
N ASP A 182 -18.34 -3.18 -3.27
CA ASP A 182 -18.91 -3.94 -2.15
C ASP A 182 -18.25 -3.54 -0.83
N PHE A 183 -19.02 -2.91 0.07
CA PHE A 183 -18.58 -2.47 1.40
C PHE A 183 -19.05 -3.38 2.52
N THR A 184 -19.38 -4.65 2.25
CA THR A 184 -19.99 -5.54 3.25
C THR A 184 -19.07 -5.70 4.46
N ASN A 185 -19.56 -5.33 5.64
CA ASN A 185 -18.81 -5.30 6.90
C ASN A 185 -17.57 -4.37 6.89
N ALA A 186 -17.47 -3.42 5.95
CA ALA A 186 -16.42 -2.42 5.97
C ALA A 186 -16.62 -1.44 7.14
N LEU A 187 -15.53 -1.08 7.82
CA LEU A 187 -15.54 -0.14 8.93
C LEU A 187 -15.26 1.27 8.41
N LEU A 188 -16.32 2.08 8.33
CA LEU A 188 -16.29 3.47 7.87
C LEU A 188 -16.72 4.42 8.98
N ASP A 189 -16.19 5.64 8.96
CA ASP A 189 -16.71 6.72 9.79
C ASP A 189 -18.15 7.05 9.36
N LYS A 190 -19.01 7.40 10.33
CA LYS A 190 -20.44 7.67 10.07
C LYS A 190 -20.64 8.75 9.00
N THR A 191 -19.84 9.79 9.04
CA THR A 191 -19.86 10.92 8.10
C THR A 191 -19.50 10.46 6.68
N GLN A 192 -18.47 9.63 6.54
CA GLN A 192 -18.05 9.06 5.27
C GLN A 192 -19.11 8.12 4.70
N GLN A 193 -19.68 7.22 5.51
CA GLN A 193 -20.79 6.36 5.10
C GLN A 193 -21.97 7.19 4.57
N MET A 194 -22.37 8.25 5.28
CA MET A 194 -23.46 9.14 4.84
C MET A 194 -23.14 9.84 3.52
N ALA A 195 -21.90 10.29 3.31
CA ALA A 195 -21.47 10.92 2.08
C ALA A 195 -21.51 9.94 0.90
N LEU A 196 -20.96 8.74 1.07
CA LEU A 196 -20.98 7.68 0.06
C LEU A 196 -22.41 7.27 -0.29
N CYS A 197 -23.32 7.19 0.69
CA CYS A 197 -24.72 6.85 0.45
C CYS A 197 -25.48 7.82 -0.47
N LYS A 198 -24.98 9.05 -0.66
CA LYS A 198 -25.56 10.02 -1.61
C LYS A 198 -25.30 9.64 -3.07
N VAL A 199 -24.18 8.97 -3.33
CA VAL A 199 -23.70 8.61 -4.68
C VAL A 199 -23.70 7.11 -4.95
N ALA A 200 -23.87 6.28 -3.91
CA ALA A 200 -23.85 4.83 -4.00
C ALA A 200 -24.97 4.29 -4.91
N ASP A 201 -24.57 3.51 -5.91
CA ASP A 201 -25.42 2.83 -6.88
C ASP A 201 -24.66 1.61 -7.47
N GLY A 202 -25.37 0.73 -8.17
CA GLY A 202 -24.82 -0.45 -8.82
C GLY A 202 -24.82 -1.71 -7.95
N VAL A 203 -24.37 -2.79 -8.60
CA VAL A 203 -24.21 -4.13 -8.03
C VAL A 203 -22.81 -4.61 -8.36
N ASN A 204 -22.12 -5.19 -7.39
CA ASN A 204 -20.78 -5.69 -7.58
C ASN A 204 -20.81 -6.91 -8.54
N PRO A 205 -20.02 -6.91 -9.62
CA PRO A 205 -20.04 -8.01 -10.60
C PRO A 205 -19.47 -9.32 -10.07
N VAL A 206 -18.65 -9.27 -9.01
CA VAL A 206 -17.99 -10.43 -8.40
C VAL A 206 -18.85 -11.01 -7.28
N THR A 207 -19.34 -10.17 -6.37
CA THR A 207 -20.06 -10.61 -5.16
C THR A 207 -21.58 -10.63 -5.32
N GLY A 208 -22.12 -9.93 -6.33
CA GLY A 208 -23.56 -9.76 -6.53
C GLY A 208 -24.24 -8.86 -5.49
N GLU A 209 -23.49 -8.25 -4.57
CA GLU A 209 -24.03 -7.36 -3.56
C GLU A 209 -24.27 -5.95 -4.12
N SER A 210 -25.36 -5.32 -3.70
CA SER A 210 -25.64 -3.92 -4.04
C SER A 210 -24.77 -3.00 -3.18
N THR A 211 -24.12 -2.03 -3.81
CA THR A 211 -23.28 -1.03 -3.12
C THR A 211 -24.05 -0.28 -2.02
N ARG A 212 -25.32 0.06 -2.28
CA ARG A 212 -26.17 0.73 -1.29
C ARG A 212 -26.47 -0.18 -0.10
N LYS A 213 -26.77 -1.44 -0.34
CA LYS A 213 -27.06 -2.44 0.70
C LYS A 213 -25.81 -2.72 1.53
N SER A 214 -24.65 -2.92 0.90
CA SER A 214 -23.38 -3.18 1.58
C SER A 214 -22.94 -2.01 2.46
N LEU A 215 -23.18 -0.78 2.02
CA LEU A 215 -22.95 0.44 2.82
C LEU A 215 -24.00 0.66 3.92
N ASN A 216 -25.02 -0.18 4.01
CA ASN A 216 -26.18 -0.01 4.88
C ASN A 216 -26.89 1.35 4.68
N CYS A 217 -26.93 1.81 3.42
CA CYS A 217 -27.64 3.03 3.02
C CYS A 217 -29.14 2.79 3.14
N GLY A 218 -29.77 3.42 4.12
CA GLY A 218 -31.20 3.25 4.36
C GLY A 218 -31.55 2.60 5.69
N SER A 219 -30.64 2.58 6.67
CA SER A 219 -31.01 2.42 8.08
C SER A 219 -31.89 3.60 8.54
N SER A 220 -33.18 3.56 8.18
CA SER A 220 -34.39 3.79 9.00
C SER A 220 -34.38 4.85 10.10
N ARG A 221 -33.58 5.92 10.00
CA ARG A 221 -33.72 7.13 10.82
C ARG A 221 -34.14 8.37 10.04
N ARG A 222 -34.81 8.19 8.89
CA ARG A 222 -35.55 9.28 8.22
C ARG A 222 -36.98 8.96 7.80
N PHE A 223 -37.48 7.79 8.14
CA PHE A 223 -38.90 7.56 8.31
C PHE A 223 -39.04 6.79 9.62
N LYS A 224 -39.26 7.49 10.75
CA LYS A 224 -39.87 6.81 11.89
C LYS A 224 -41.19 6.29 11.34
N ALA A 225 -41.31 4.98 11.18
CA ALA A 225 -42.63 4.38 10.98
C ALA A 225 -43.54 4.84 12.11
N ALA A 226 -44.83 4.97 11.82
CA ALA A 226 -45.86 5.27 12.80
C ALA A 226 -45.60 4.48 14.08
N SER A 227 -45.38 5.18 15.18
CA SER A 227 -45.27 4.57 16.51
C SER A 227 -46.61 4.74 17.21
N PRO A 228 -46.97 3.95 18.23
CA PRO A 228 -48.21 4.16 18.99
C PRO A 228 -48.34 5.59 19.55
N SER A 229 -47.22 6.27 19.75
CA SER A 229 -47.11 7.67 20.20
C SER A 229 -46.98 8.71 19.08
N ASN A 230 -46.87 8.29 17.80
CA ASN A 230 -46.90 9.17 16.63
C ASN A 230 -47.46 8.41 15.41
N PRO A 231 -48.79 8.29 15.28
CA PRO A 231 -49.44 7.44 14.27
C PRO A 231 -49.32 7.97 12.84
N GLU A 232 -49.01 9.26 12.66
CA GLU A 232 -48.93 9.90 11.34
C GLU A 232 -47.52 9.83 10.73
N GLY A 233 -46.49 9.48 11.52
CA GLY A 233 -45.09 9.53 11.10
C GLY A 233 -44.53 10.96 11.04
N PRO A 234 -43.23 11.15 10.73
CA PRO A 234 -42.66 12.49 10.56
C PRO A 234 -43.20 13.13 9.28
N GLN A 235 -43.96 14.22 9.43
CA GLN A 235 -44.48 15.01 8.32
C GLN A 235 -43.34 15.84 7.72
N VAL A 236 -42.81 15.42 6.58
CA VAL A 236 -41.87 16.21 5.78
C VAL A 236 -42.68 16.89 4.69
N SER A 237 -42.68 18.22 4.66
CA SER A 237 -43.47 18.96 3.66
C SER A 237 -42.94 18.69 2.24
N GLU A 238 -43.79 18.84 1.23
CA GLU A 238 -43.35 18.73 -0.17
C GLU A 238 -42.27 19.76 -0.52
N GLU A 239 -42.26 20.91 0.17
CA GLU A 239 -41.20 21.92 0.07
C GLU A 239 -39.86 21.44 0.63
N GLU A 240 -39.86 20.73 1.77
CA GLU A 240 -38.64 20.13 2.32
C GLU A 240 -38.09 19.00 1.44
N LYS A 241 -38.97 18.21 0.80
CA LYS A 241 -38.58 17.20 -0.20
C LYS A 241 -37.97 17.83 -1.45
N ALA A 242 -38.57 18.92 -1.93
CA ALA A 242 -38.05 19.68 -3.07
C ALA A 242 -36.71 20.35 -2.73
N ALA A 243 -36.55 20.90 -1.53
CA ALA A 243 -35.30 21.50 -1.05
C ALA A 243 -34.16 20.47 -0.92
N PHE A 244 -34.47 19.24 -0.47
CA PHE A 244 -33.51 18.14 -0.45
C PHE A 244 -33.05 17.74 -1.87
N ASN A 245 -33.99 17.61 -2.82
CA ASN A 245 -33.65 17.30 -4.21
C ASN A 245 -32.81 18.41 -4.88
N ASN A 246 -33.03 19.67 -4.51
CA ASN A 246 -32.27 20.81 -5.03
C ASN A 246 -30.88 20.99 -4.37
N THR A 247 -30.62 20.33 -3.24
CA THR A 247 -29.32 20.37 -2.54
C THR A 247 -28.44 19.16 -2.82
N VAL A 248 -28.92 18.20 -3.63
CA VAL A 248 -28.07 17.14 -4.17
C VAL A 248 -27.14 17.76 -5.22
N PRO A 249 -25.80 17.62 -5.11
CA PRO A 249 -24.87 18.19 -6.08
C PRO A 249 -25.19 17.72 -7.51
N LEU A 250 -25.29 18.68 -8.43
CA LEU A 250 -25.56 18.48 -9.86
C LEU A 250 -24.39 17.85 -10.63
N TYR A 251 -23.73 16.82 -10.10
CA TYR A 251 -22.75 16.05 -10.89
C TYR A 251 -23.40 15.02 -11.82
N ARG A 252 -24.72 15.09 -12.00
CA ARG A 252 -25.48 14.39 -13.03
C ARG A 252 -26.62 15.27 -13.55
N ARG A 253 -26.30 16.15 -14.49
CA ARG A 253 -27.12 16.41 -15.66
C ARG A 253 -26.26 16.15 -16.89
#